data_AF-A0A5J9U1K2-F1
#
_entry.id   AF-A0A5J9U1K2-F1
#
_cell.length_a   1.000
_cell.length_b   1.000
_cell.length_c   1.000
_cell.angle_alpha   90.00
_cell.angle_beta   90.00
_cell.angle_gamma   90.00
#
_symmetry.space_group_name_H-M   'P 1'
#
loop_
_entity.id
_entity.type
_entity.pdbx_description
1 polymer ?
#
loop_
_entity_poly.entity_id
_entity_poly.type
_entity_poly.pdbx_seq_one_letter_code
_entity_poly.pdbx_strand_id
1 'polypeptide(L)'
;MTQAVCLSLLDTFGGEGVELWSPETSTILQVVVSIQGLVLTSQPFYNESANEKYHGTEKVAHNLIIYAEDACLATLRTMLHLLRRPPVGFEELVHRHFRRRGSFILRACEAYLHKGCPVGTLDAEARTTEVGCGQTCSAGFKIALTKFMPRLVEAFTAIGADGCDQFDTIGPPCTPTVKH
;
A
#
# COMPACT_ATOMS: atom_id res chain seq x y z
N MET A 1 0.05 21.29 6.46
CA MET A 1 -1.18 20.72 5.91
C MET A 1 -1.60 19.61 6.87
N THR A 2 -2.66 19.82 7.64
CA THR A 2 -3.22 18.80 8.55
C THR A 2 -3.89 17.72 7.71
N GLN A 3 -3.47 16.46 7.84
CA GLN A 3 -4.14 15.33 7.20
C GLN A 3 -5.41 15.01 8.01
N ALA A 4 -6.57 15.45 7.53
CA ALA A 4 -7.86 15.14 8.13
C ALA A 4 -8.46 13.87 7.49
N VAL A 5 -9.13 13.05 8.29
CA VAL A 5 -9.94 11.92 7.79
C VAL A 5 -11.31 12.48 7.44
N CYS A 6 -11.76 12.31 6.19
CA CYS A 6 -13.07 12.77 5.73
C CYS A 6 -14.12 11.67 5.94
N LEU A 7 -14.98 11.82 6.95
CA LEU A 7 -16.11 10.95 7.24
C LEU A 7 -17.28 11.77 7.79
N SER A 8 -18.50 11.48 7.34
CA SER A 8 -19.73 12.10 7.87
C SER A 8 -19.90 11.84 9.37
N LEU A 9 -19.56 10.62 9.82
CA LEU A 9 -19.50 10.25 11.24
C LEU A 9 -18.48 11.06 12.07
N LEU A 10 -17.57 11.78 11.43
CA LEU A 10 -16.59 12.65 12.09
C LEU A 10 -16.84 14.13 11.78
N ASP A 11 -17.98 14.47 11.19
CA ASP A 11 -18.35 15.85 10.80
C ASP A 11 -17.32 16.53 9.88
N THR A 12 -16.66 15.72 9.05
CA THR A 12 -15.59 16.17 8.13
C THR A 12 -15.95 15.90 6.66
N PHE A 13 -17.15 15.36 6.42
CA PHE A 13 -17.70 15.13 5.09
C PHE A 13 -19.23 15.26 5.14
N GLY A 14 -19.86 15.54 4.01
CA GLY A 14 -21.33 15.64 3.93
C GLY A 14 -21.99 14.29 4.23
N GLY A 15 -23.10 14.32 4.96
CA GLY A 15 -23.93 13.15 5.26
C GLY A 15 -25.27 13.55 5.87
N GLU A 16 -26.20 12.61 5.94
CA GLU A 16 -27.56 12.86 6.42
C GLU A 16 -28.04 11.86 7.47
N GLY A 17 -28.85 12.34 8.41
CA GLY A 17 -29.54 11.51 9.39
C GLY A 17 -28.60 10.59 10.18
N VAL A 18 -28.71 9.28 9.95
CA VAL A 18 -27.97 8.23 10.67
C VAL A 18 -26.48 8.16 10.28
N GLU A 19 -26.05 8.88 9.25
CA GLU A 19 -24.65 8.96 8.83
C GLU A 19 -23.83 9.93 9.70
N LEU A 20 -24.50 10.85 10.42
CA LEU A 20 -23.86 11.82 11.29
C LEU A 20 -23.60 11.24 12.69
N TRP A 21 -22.59 11.79 13.38
CA TRP A 21 -22.27 11.37 14.74
C TRP A 21 -23.44 11.61 15.70
N SER A 22 -23.83 10.57 16.43
CA SER A 22 -24.78 10.62 17.53
C SER A 22 -24.11 10.14 18.82
N PRO A 23 -24.04 10.95 19.88
CA PRO A 23 -23.53 10.51 21.18
C PRO A 23 -24.29 9.31 21.78
N GLU A 24 -25.53 9.08 21.36
CA GLU A 24 -26.40 8.03 21.88
C GLU A 24 -26.21 6.68 21.18
N THR A 25 -25.85 6.69 19.89
CA THR A 25 -25.85 5.48 19.05
C THR A 25 -24.54 5.24 18.30
N SER A 26 -23.71 6.28 18.12
CA SER A 26 -22.45 6.14 17.39
C SER A 26 -21.37 5.47 18.24
N THR A 27 -20.52 4.67 17.59
CA THR A 27 -19.45 3.93 18.26
C THR A 27 -18.11 4.10 17.56
N ILE A 28 -17.01 3.92 18.29
CA ILE A 28 -15.66 3.86 17.71
C ILE A 28 -15.57 2.71 16.69
N LEU A 29 -16.27 1.60 16.93
CA LEU A 29 -16.30 0.49 15.98
C LEU A 29 -16.88 0.91 14.64
N GLN A 30 -17.99 1.68 14.63
CA GLN A 30 -18.54 2.21 13.38
C GLN A 30 -17.55 3.11 12.67
N VAL A 31 -16.84 4.00 13.38
CA VAL A 31 -15.79 4.82 12.76
C VAL A 31 -14.71 3.95 12.12
N VAL A 32 -14.21 2.94 12.82
CA VAL A 32 -13.18 2.03 12.29
C VAL A 32 -13.69 1.24 11.06
N VAL A 33 -14.92 0.75 11.10
CA VAL A 33 -15.54 0.01 9.98
C VAL A 33 -15.80 0.93 8.80
N SER A 34 -16.23 2.18 9.02
CA SER A 34 -16.39 3.19 7.97
C SER A 34 -15.07 3.54 7.30
N ILE A 35 -13.96 3.67 8.05
CA ILE A 35 -12.63 3.84 7.46
C ILE A 35 -12.29 2.64 6.57
N GLN A 36 -12.54 1.41 7.02
CA GLN A 36 -12.27 0.20 6.24
C GLN A 36 -13.12 0.11 4.97
N GLY A 37 -14.40 0.47 5.05
CA GLY A 37 -15.36 0.31 3.95
C GLY A 37 -15.39 1.47 2.96
N LEU A 38 -15.07 2.70 3.40
CA LEU A 38 -15.23 3.92 2.59
C LEU A 38 -13.92 4.57 2.21
N VAL A 39 -12.86 4.39 3.02
CA VAL A 39 -11.56 5.03 2.77
C VAL A 39 -10.55 4.02 2.20
N LEU A 40 -10.44 2.84 2.80
CA LEU A 40 -9.48 1.80 2.40
C LEU A 40 -10.07 0.84 1.36
N THR A 41 -10.63 1.39 0.28
CA THR A 41 -11.30 0.64 -0.79
C THR A 41 -10.31 0.08 -1.82
N SER A 42 -10.77 -0.85 -2.66
CA SER A 42 -9.96 -1.42 -3.75
C SER A 42 -9.69 -0.44 -4.89
N GLN A 43 -10.50 0.60 -5.03
CA GLN A 43 -10.36 1.64 -6.06
C GLN A 43 -10.45 3.05 -5.44
N PRO A 44 -9.44 3.46 -4.65
CA PRO A 44 -9.49 4.69 -3.85
C PRO A 44 -9.56 5.96 -4.70
N PHE A 45 -9.21 5.89 -5.99
CA PHE A 45 -9.40 7.00 -6.94
C PHE A 45 -10.85 7.51 -6.99
N TYR A 46 -11.82 6.61 -6.84
CA TYR A 46 -13.25 6.96 -6.88
C TYR A 46 -13.79 7.47 -5.54
N ASN A 47 -13.02 7.40 -4.45
CA ASN A 47 -13.43 7.98 -3.18
C ASN A 47 -13.45 9.51 -3.23
N GLU A 48 -12.78 10.11 -4.21
CA GLU A 48 -12.87 11.54 -4.49
C GLU A 48 -14.16 11.84 -5.26
N SER A 49 -15.05 12.64 -4.68
CA SER A 49 -16.36 12.97 -5.28
C SER A 49 -16.25 13.57 -6.69
N ALA A 50 -15.20 14.35 -6.96
CA ALA A 50 -14.92 14.91 -8.28
C ALA A 50 -14.65 13.84 -9.36
N ASN A 51 -14.32 12.62 -8.94
CA ASN A 51 -13.96 11.50 -9.79
C ASN A 51 -15.11 10.53 -10.06
N GLU A 52 -16.27 10.66 -9.42
CA GLU A 52 -17.43 9.78 -9.68
C GLU A 52 -17.87 9.82 -11.15
N LYS A 53 -17.82 11.00 -11.79
CA LYS A 53 -18.17 11.22 -13.20
C LYS A 53 -17.34 10.39 -14.19
N TYR A 54 -16.23 9.82 -13.73
CA TYR A 54 -15.30 9.04 -14.53
C TYR A 54 -15.62 7.53 -14.50
N HIS A 55 -16.57 7.09 -13.67
CA HIS A 55 -16.99 5.68 -13.65
C HIS A 55 -17.44 5.21 -15.04
N GLY A 56 -16.87 4.09 -15.51
CA GLY A 56 -17.23 3.50 -16.80
C GLY A 56 -16.68 4.18 -18.05
N THR A 57 -15.82 5.21 -17.92
CA THR A 57 -15.19 5.86 -19.08
C THR A 57 -13.81 5.26 -19.39
N GLU A 58 -13.52 5.00 -20.67
CA GLU A 58 -12.25 4.38 -21.09
C GLU A 58 -11.00 5.24 -20.76
N LYS A 59 -11.17 6.56 -20.63
CA LYS A 59 -10.08 7.52 -20.36
C LYS A 59 -9.52 7.45 -18.93
N VAL A 60 -10.06 6.59 -18.06
CA VAL A 60 -9.78 6.62 -16.61
C VAL A 60 -8.77 5.58 -16.18
N ALA A 61 -8.55 4.57 -17.01
CA ALA A 61 -7.63 3.49 -16.71
C ALA A 61 -6.20 3.98 -16.37
N HIS A 62 -5.72 5.01 -17.07
CA HIS A 62 -4.40 5.59 -16.78
C HIS A 62 -4.33 6.25 -15.40
N ASN A 63 -5.36 7.01 -15.02
CA ASN A 63 -5.43 7.68 -13.71
C ASN A 63 -5.55 6.67 -12.57
N LEU A 64 -6.28 5.56 -12.77
CA LEU A 64 -6.38 4.47 -11.80
C LEU A 64 -5.02 3.85 -11.52
N ILE A 65 -4.22 3.59 -12.57
CA ILE A 65 -2.87 3.02 -12.44
C ILE A 65 -1.97 3.97 -11.66
N ILE A 66 -1.90 5.24 -12.04
CA ILE A 66 -1.05 6.24 -11.37
C ILE A 66 -1.45 6.37 -9.90
N TYR A 67 -2.76 6.48 -9.62
CA TYR A 67 -3.25 6.60 -8.25
C TYR A 67 -2.87 5.38 -7.40
N ALA A 68 -3.04 4.17 -7.93
CA ALA A 68 -2.66 2.94 -7.24
C ALA A 68 -1.15 2.87 -6.99
N GLU A 69 -0.33 3.27 -7.95
CA GLU A 69 1.12 3.36 -7.82
C GLU A 69 1.55 4.33 -6.73
N ASP A 70 1.00 5.54 -6.71
CA ASP A 70 1.30 6.55 -5.70
C ASP A 70 0.86 6.10 -4.30
N ALA A 71 -0.35 5.52 -4.19
CA ALA A 71 -0.85 4.94 -2.93
C ALA A 71 0.05 3.81 -2.43
N CYS A 72 0.56 2.97 -3.33
CA CYS A 72 1.52 1.91 -2.99
C CYS A 72 2.84 2.49 -2.48
N LEU A 73 3.43 3.47 -3.16
CA LEU A 73 4.69 4.10 -2.71
C LEU A 73 4.51 4.82 -1.36
N ALA A 74 3.37 5.48 -1.15
CA ALA A 74 3.02 6.08 0.13
C ALA A 74 2.90 5.01 1.23
N THR A 75 2.26 3.89 0.91
CA THR A 75 2.11 2.75 1.83
C THR A 75 3.46 2.16 2.22
N LEU A 76 4.35 1.88 1.27
CA LEU A 76 5.70 1.38 1.55
C LEU A 76 6.52 2.34 2.41
N ARG A 77 6.39 3.65 2.17
CA ARG A 77 7.03 4.69 2.99
C ARG A 77 6.49 4.67 4.42
N THR A 78 5.18 4.54 4.59
CA THR A 78 4.54 4.43 5.91
C THR A 78 4.95 3.16 6.65
N MET A 79 5.04 2.01 5.96
CA MET A 79 5.53 0.76 6.55
C MET A 79 6.94 0.92 7.12
N LEU A 80 7.88 1.49 6.34
CA LEU A 80 9.23 1.78 6.81
C LEU A 80 9.24 2.78 7.98
N HIS A 81 8.35 3.77 7.97
CA HIS A 81 8.22 4.70 9.08
C HIS A 81 7.77 4.02 10.36
N LEU A 82 6.73 3.18 10.29
CA LEU A 82 6.19 2.43 11.42
C LEU A 82 7.22 1.46 12.00
N LEU A 83 8.03 0.81 11.15
CA LEU A 83 9.13 -0.05 11.61
C LEU A 83 10.24 0.74 12.30
N ARG A 84 10.54 1.95 11.81
CA ARG A 84 11.58 2.81 12.42
C ARG A 84 11.12 3.47 13.71
N ARG A 85 9.85 3.86 13.78
CA ARG A 85 9.23 4.62 14.87
C ARG A 85 7.82 4.10 15.12
N PRO A 86 7.68 2.90 15.71
CA PRO A 86 6.38 2.38 16.06
C PRO A 86 5.68 3.31 17.07
N PRO A 87 4.34 3.49 16.97
CA PRO A 87 3.59 4.23 17.97
C PRO A 87 3.72 3.59 19.35
N VAL A 88 3.79 4.41 20.39
CA VAL A 88 3.93 3.95 21.78
C VAL A 88 2.77 3.03 22.14
N GLY A 89 3.08 1.84 22.65
CA GLY A 89 2.11 0.80 23.00
C GLY A 89 1.68 -0.10 21.84
N PHE A 90 2.18 0.15 20.62
CA PHE A 90 1.88 -0.65 19.42
C PHE A 90 3.11 -1.32 18.81
N GLU A 91 4.27 -1.27 19.49
CA GLU A 91 5.55 -1.76 18.98
C GLU A 91 5.49 -3.24 18.58
N GLU A 92 5.01 -4.10 19.48
CA GLU A 92 4.90 -5.53 19.20
C GLU A 92 3.82 -5.82 18.16
N LEU A 93 2.72 -5.04 18.12
CA LEU A 93 1.71 -5.20 17.07
C LEU A 93 2.30 -4.94 15.68
N VAL A 94 3.04 -3.84 15.54
CA VAL A 94 3.71 -3.45 14.30
C VAL A 94 4.73 -4.51 13.89
N HIS A 95 5.64 -4.89 14.80
CA HIS A 95 6.65 -5.90 14.49
C HIS A 95 6.04 -7.25 14.14
N ARG A 96 5.07 -7.74 14.93
CA ARG A 96 4.39 -9.01 14.65
C ARG A 96 3.65 -8.99 13.32
N HIS A 97 3.00 -7.88 12.97
CA HIS A 97 2.34 -7.73 11.67
C HIS A 97 3.35 -7.87 10.52
N PHE A 98 4.45 -7.12 10.58
CA PHE A 98 5.44 -7.12 9.51
C PHE A 98 6.33 -8.37 9.48
N ARG A 99 6.56 -9.06 10.61
CA ARG A 99 7.17 -10.41 10.59
C ARG A 99 6.36 -11.39 9.76
N ARG A 100 5.02 -11.35 9.90
CA ARG A 100 4.10 -12.24 9.16
C ARG A 100 3.89 -11.82 7.71
N ARG A 101 3.93 -10.52 7.41
CA ARG A 101 3.57 -9.97 6.09
C ARG A 101 4.78 -9.55 5.25
N GLY A 102 5.99 -9.52 5.81
CA GLY A 102 7.20 -9.06 5.12
C GLY A 102 7.46 -9.81 3.81
N SER A 103 7.44 -11.15 3.83
CA SER A 103 7.61 -11.95 2.61
C SER A 103 6.55 -11.66 1.55
N PHE A 104 5.28 -11.51 1.95
CA PHE A 104 4.20 -11.13 1.02
C PHE A 104 4.46 -9.75 0.38
N ILE A 105 4.87 -8.76 1.18
CA ILE A 105 5.13 -7.40 0.70
C ILE A 105 6.29 -7.41 -0.32
N LEU A 106 7.38 -8.13 -0.04
CA LEU A 106 8.52 -8.25 -0.94
C LEU A 106 8.13 -8.94 -2.26
N ARG A 107 7.38 -10.05 -2.17
CA ARG A 107 6.85 -10.74 -3.36
C ARG A 107 5.92 -9.87 -4.20
N ALA A 108 5.07 -9.07 -3.56
CA ALA A 108 4.20 -8.14 -4.25
C ALA A 108 5.03 -7.08 -5.01
N CYS A 109 6.06 -6.54 -4.36
CA CYS A 109 6.96 -5.57 -4.98
C CYS A 109 7.71 -6.18 -6.18
N GLU A 110 8.20 -7.41 -6.08
CA GLU A 110 8.81 -8.12 -7.22
C GLU A 110 7.82 -8.35 -8.37
N ALA A 111 6.57 -8.72 -8.06
CA ALA A 111 5.55 -8.91 -9.09
C ALA A 111 5.28 -7.61 -9.86
N TYR A 112 5.20 -6.48 -9.16
CA TYR A 112 5.03 -5.16 -9.79
C TYR A 112 6.28 -4.73 -10.60
N LEU A 113 7.48 -5.08 -10.13
CA LEU A 113 8.73 -4.78 -10.84
C LEU A 113 8.91 -5.60 -12.12
N HIS A 114 8.75 -6.92 -12.03
CA HIS A 114 9.26 -7.85 -13.04
C HIS A 114 8.16 -8.60 -13.80
N LYS A 115 7.00 -8.83 -13.18
CA LYS A 115 5.92 -9.64 -13.76
C LYS A 115 4.87 -8.81 -14.49
N GLY A 116 5.05 -7.49 -14.53
CA GLY A 116 4.18 -6.58 -15.26
C GLY A 116 2.77 -6.47 -14.68
N CYS A 117 2.59 -6.81 -13.40
CA CYS A 117 1.27 -6.76 -12.75
C CYS A 117 0.95 -5.34 -12.29
N PRO A 118 -0.27 -4.82 -12.55
CA PRO A 118 -0.71 -3.58 -11.94
C PRO A 118 -0.77 -3.69 -10.41
N VAL A 119 -0.63 -2.56 -9.72
CA VAL A 119 -0.79 -2.51 -8.27
C VAL A 119 -2.22 -2.89 -7.89
N GLY A 120 -2.38 -3.76 -6.89
CA GLY A 120 -3.68 -4.14 -6.33
C GLY A 120 -4.37 -5.32 -7.02
N THR A 121 -3.73 -5.99 -7.98
CA THR A 121 -4.31 -7.15 -8.70
C THR A 121 -3.85 -8.52 -8.18
N LEU A 122 -2.97 -8.55 -7.17
CA LEU A 122 -2.42 -9.78 -6.64
C LEU A 122 -3.39 -10.47 -5.67
N ASP A 123 -3.34 -11.80 -5.62
CA ASP A 123 -4.08 -12.58 -4.62
C ASP A 123 -3.45 -12.52 -3.22
N ALA A 124 -4.06 -13.21 -2.25
CA ALA A 124 -3.62 -13.24 -0.86
C ALA A 124 -2.19 -13.81 -0.67
N GLU A 125 -1.68 -14.54 -1.66
CA GLU A 125 -0.35 -15.14 -1.68
C GLU A 125 0.60 -14.41 -2.63
N ALA A 126 0.27 -13.20 -3.07
CA ALA A 126 1.07 -12.38 -3.99
C ALA A 126 1.33 -13.09 -5.34
N ARG A 127 0.35 -13.85 -5.83
CA ARG A 127 0.36 -14.40 -7.19
C ARG A 127 -0.46 -13.53 -8.12
N THR A 128 -0.13 -13.63 -9.39
CA THR A 128 -0.79 -12.92 -10.49
C THR A 128 -2.19 -13.50 -10.71
N THR A 129 -3.20 -12.65 -10.73
CA THR A 129 -4.55 -13.05 -11.18
C THR A 129 -4.66 -12.81 -12.69
N GLU A 130 -5.62 -13.47 -13.34
CA GLU A 130 -5.94 -13.23 -14.76
C GLU A 130 -6.47 -11.80 -15.01
N VAL A 131 -6.81 -11.08 -13.93
CA VAL A 131 -7.31 -9.70 -13.92
C VAL A 131 -6.13 -8.75 -14.09
N GLY A 132 -5.82 -8.39 -15.34
CA GLY A 132 -4.79 -7.39 -15.65
C GLY A 132 -3.95 -7.65 -16.91
N CYS A 133 -4.35 -8.59 -17.76
CA CYS A 133 -3.66 -8.85 -19.02
C CYS A 133 -3.64 -7.58 -19.90
N GLY A 134 -2.49 -6.90 -19.96
CA GLY A 134 -2.22 -5.79 -20.89
C GLY A 134 -1.80 -4.45 -20.27
N GLN A 135 -1.93 -4.26 -18.95
CA GLN A 135 -1.49 -3.03 -18.28
C GLN A 135 -0.33 -3.32 -17.33
N THR A 136 0.74 -2.53 -17.42
CA THR A 136 1.94 -2.71 -16.58
C THR A 136 2.22 -1.45 -15.79
N CYS A 137 2.94 -1.58 -14.67
CA CYS A 137 3.34 -0.41 -13.90
C CYS A 137 4.23 0.54 -14.71
N SER A 138 4.08 1.83 -14.45
CA SER A 138 4.86 2.90 -15.06
C SER A 138 6.36 2.75 -14.78
N ALA A 139 7.18 3.26 -15.70
CA ALA A 139 8.63 3.24 -15.52
C ALA A 139 9.07 4.03 -14.27
N GLY A 140 8.41 5.16 -13.99
CA GLY A 140 8.69 5.98 -12.82
C GLY A 140 8.43 5.23 -11.51
N PHE A 141 7.30 4.52 -11.42
CA PHE A 141 6.99 3.67 -10.28
C PHE A 141 8.02 2.56 -10.09
N LYS A 142 8.40 1.86 -11.17
CA LYS A 142 9.42 0.79 -11.10
C LYS A 142 10.75 1.32 -10.59
N ILE A 143 11.20 2.49 -11.07
CA ILE A 143 12.43 3.16 -10.58
C ILE A 143 12.32 3.56 -9.10
N ALA A 144 11.16 4.03 -8.65
CA ALA A 144 10.96 4.32 -7.24
C ALA A 144 11.03 3.04 -6.40
N LEU A 145 10.37 1.98 -6.86
CA LEU A 145 10.27 0.70 -6.16
C LEU A 145 11.63 0.00 -6.02
N THR A 146 12.50 0.04 -7.03
CA THR A 146 13.87 -0.48 -6.91
C THR A 146 14.68 0.21 -5.81
N LYS A 147 14.41 1.48 -5.51
CA LYS A 147 15.03 2.19 -4.38
C LYS A 147 14.44 1.81 -3.02
N PHE A 148 13.17 1.38 -2.98
CA PHE A 148 12.53 0.91 -1.76
C PHE A 148 12.94 -0.52 -1.40
N MET A 149 13.12 -1.40 -2.40
CA MET A 149 13.43 -2.82 -2.20
C MET A 149 14.52 -3.09 -1.16
N PRO A 150 15.76 -2.57 -1.29
CA PRO A 150 16.83 -2.90 -0.34
C PRO A 150 16.49 -2.45 1.09
N ARG A 151 15.79 -1.31 1.24
CA ARG A 151 15.39 -0.78 2.55
C ARG A 151 14.29 -1.61 3.20
N LEU A 152 13.37 -2.16 2.38
CA LEU A 152 12.32 -3.06 2.86
C LEU A 152 12.90 -4.39 3.30
N VAL A 153 13.80 -4.97 2.51
CA VAL A 153 14.49 -6.22 2.86
C VAL A 153 15.25 -6.04 4.18
N GLU A 154 16.09 -5.01 4.28
CA GLU A 154 16.83 -4.69 5.51
C GLU A 154 15.90 -4.54 6.72
N ALA A 155 14.82 -3.75 6.59
CA ALA A 155 13.89 -3.49 7.70
C ALA A 155 13.12 -4.75 8.13
N PHE A 156 12.73 -5.62 7.19
CA PHE A 156 12.03 -6.86 7.51
C PHE A 156 12.96 -7.93 8.08
N THR A 157 14.18 -8.06 7.55
CA THR A 157 15.20 -8.97 8.10
C THR A 157 15.60 -8.55 9.51
N ALA A 158 15.74 -7.25 9.78
CA ALA A 158 16.07 -6.72 11.11
C ALA A 158 15.05 -7.07 12.20
N ILE A 159 13.77 -7.29 11.84
CA ILE A 159 12.73 -7.69 12.80
C ILE A 159 12.49 -9.21 12.83
N GLY A 160 13.25 -9.99 12.06
CA GLY A 160 13.11 -11.45 11.96
C GLY A 160 11.88 -11.89 11.18
N ALA A 161 11.59 -11.25 10.04
CA ALA A 161 10.55 -11.71 9.13
C ALA A 161 11.05 -12.92 8.32
N ASP A 162 10.32 -14.03 8.37
CA ASP A 162 10.73 -15.29 7.73
C ASP A 162 10.71 -15.17 6.20
N GLY A 163 11.77 -15.68 5.55
CA GLY A 163 11.86 -15.75 4.08
C GLY A 163 12.03 -14.39 3.40
N CYS A 164 12.54 -13.38 4.11
CA CYS A 164 12.92 -12.08 3.55
C CYS A 164 14.37 -12.06 3.02
N ASP A 165 15.23 -12.92 3.55
CA ASP A 165 16.66 -13.06 3.21
C ASP A 165 16.88 -13.51 1.75
N GLN A 166 15.92 -14.23 1.16
CA GLN A 166 15.97 -14.61 -0.26
C GLN A 166 15.95 -13.41 -1.23
N PHE A 167 15.60 -12.21 -0.74
CA PHE A 167 15.55 -10.98 -1.52
C PHE A 167 16.83 -10.12 -1.37
N ASP A 168 17.81 -10.53 -0.56
CA ASP A 168 19.08 -9.81 -0.35
C ASP A 168 19.98 -9.76 -1.60
N THR A 169 19.73 -10.63 -2.58
CA THR A 169 20.57 -10.79 -3.78
C THR A 169 20.40 -9.74 -4.87
N ILE A 170 19.60 -8.68 -4.65
CA ILE A 170 19.35 -7.61 -5.65
C ILE A 170 20.23 -6.37 -5.37
N GLY A 171 21.48 -6.59 -4.99
CA GLY A 171 22.54 -5.57 -5.09
C GLY A 171 23.13 -5.55 -6.52
N PRO A 172 23.70 -4.42 -6.98
CA PRO A 172 24.42 -4.43 -8.27
C PRO A 172 25.53 -5.48 -8.24
N PRO A 173 25.87 -6.13 -9.36
CA PRO A 173 26.90 -7.15 -9.39
C PRO A 173 28.21 -6.56 -8.85
N CYS A 174 28.76 -7.17 -7.80
CA CYS A 174 30.10 -6.84 -7.32
C CYS A 174 31.06 -6.99 -8.50
N THR A 175 31.72 -5.90 -8.87
CA THR A 175 32.82 -5.95 -9.84
C THR A 175 33.95 -6.78 -9.25
N PRO A 176 34.49 -7.77 -9.97
CA PRO A 176 35.62 -8.54 -9.47
C PRO A 176 36.82 -7.61 -9.35
N THR A 177 37.38 -7.53 -8.15
CA THR A 177 38.65 -6.86 -7.89
C THR A 177 39.75 -7.62 -8.65
N VAL A 178 40.24 -7.03 -9.73
CA VAL A 178 41.47 -7.47 -10.38
C VAL A 178 42.60 -7.16 -9.41
N LYS A 179 43.19 -8.21 -8.83
CA LYS A 179 44.46 -8.09 -8.11
C LYS A 179 45.56 -7.86 -9.15
N HIS A 180 46.26 -6.74 -9.02
CA HIS A 180 47.53 -6.49 -9.71
C HIS A 180 48.64 -7.38 -9.15
#